data_AF-A0A7L9RS76-F1
#
_entry.id   AF-A0A7L9RS76-F1
#
_cell.length_a   1.000
_cell.length_b   1.000
_cell.length_c   1.000
_cell.angle_alpha   90.00
_cell.angle_beta   90.00
_cell.angle_gamma   90.00
#
_symmetry.space_group_name_H-M   'P 1'
#
loop_
_entity.id
_entity.type
_entity.pdbx_description
1 polymer ?
#
loop_
_entity_poly.entity_id
_entity_poly.type
_entity_poly.pdbx_seq_one_letter_code
_entity_poly.pdbx_strand_id
1 'polypeptide(L)'
;MILNIEDLLEHCRKHATASPIIAEDILISVPGIPDEEYTKLIKAFTTLPESYLNFIKTYDIKQVTIGNYKISVCKDKREETVDRLLYWNDREEEIQDIQKMHDLTFIASNDIDDIYVAGTKSDYKEGEILSIDHELYWEENVPIKRVAPNYETFLIICANKYQLQMTDGIDGYNIMEALRLRLDALNLPKEYYDYWVW
;
A
#
# COMPACT_ATOMS: atom_id res chain seq x y z
N MET A 1 2.26 -16.33 10.63
CA MET A 1 2.19 -14.88 10.89
C MET A 1 3.32 -14.24 10.12
N ILE A 2 3.08 -13.09 9.50
CA ILE A 2 4.06 -12.36 8.68
C ILE A 2 4.56 -11.20 9.51
N LEU A 3 5.86 -11.12 9.82
CA LEU A 3 6.40 -10.11 10.73
C LEU A 3 7.40 -9.16 10.07
N ASN A 4 7.91 -9.50 8.90
CA ASN A 4 8.92 -8.74 8.17
C ASN A 4 8.77 -8.95 6.66
N ILE A 5 9.61 -8.27 5.88
CA ILE A 5 9.62 -8.39 4.42
C ILE A 5 9.97 -9.79 3.95
N GLU A 6 10.89 -10.52 4.60
CA GLU A 6 11.24 -11.89 4.20
C GLU A 6 10.05 -12.85 4.30
N ASP A 7 9.28 -12.76 5.39
CA ASP A 7 8.05 -13.51 5.60
C ASP A 7 7.00 -13.16 4.54
N LEU A 8 6.91 -11.89 4.16
CA LEU A 8 6.00 -11.40 3.14
C LEU A 8 6.36 -11.99 1.76
N LEU A 9 7.64 -11.94 1.38
CA LEU A 9 8.12 -12.51 0.12
C LEU A 9 7.84 -14.01 0.05
N GLU A 10 8.08 -14.73 1.14
CA GLU A 10 7.81 -16.17 1.22
C GLU A 10 6.31 -16.47 1.15
N HIS A 11 5.47 -15.65 1.79
CA HIS A 11 4.02 -15.74 1.69
C HIS A 11 3.55 -15.55 0.24
N CYS A 12 3.98 -14.47 -0.42
CA CYS A 12 3.67 -14.20 -1.83
C CYS A 12 4.10 -15.35 -2.75
N ARG A 13 5.30 -15.91 -2.56
CA ARG A 13 5.79 -17.06 -3.35
C ARG A 13 4.94 -18.31 -3.17
N LYS A 14 4.55 -18.62 -1.93
CA LYS A 14 3.67 -19.77 -1.64
C LYS A 14 2.32 -19.62 -2.33
N HIS A 15 1.72 -18.43 -2.25
CA HIS A 15 0.45 -18.15 -2.92
C HIS A 15 0.57 -18.19 -4.45
N ALA A 16 1.65 -17.63 -5.01
CA ALA A 16 1.92 -17.69 -6.45
C ALA A 16 2.07 -19.13 -6.95
N THR A 17 2.72 -19.99 -6.17
CA THR A 17 2.86 -21.41 -6.49
C THR A 17 1.51 -22.14 -6.42
N ALA A 18 0.67 -21.80 -5.45
CA ALA A 18 -0.66 -22.38 -5.29
C ALA A 18 -1.69 -21.86 -6.32
N SER A 19 -1.46 -20.67 -6.89
CA SER A 19 -2.36 -20.02 -7.84
C SER A 19 -1.61 -19.41 -9.03
N PRO A 20 -1.09 -20.24 -9.96
CA PRO A 20 -0.23 -19.78 -11.05
C PRO A 20 -0.86 -18.73 -11.97
N ILE A 21 -2.20 -18.74 -12.09
CA ILE A 21 -2.95 -17.82 -12.96
C ILE A 21 -2.79 -16.36 -12.53
N ILE A 22 -2.65 -16.11 -11.23
CA ILE A 22 -2.51 -14.77 -10.64
C ILE A 22 -1.11 -14.53 -10.08
N ALA A 23 -0.15 -15.44 -10.35
CA ALA A 23 1.19 -15.36 -9.76
C ALA A 23 1.88 -14.02 -10.06
N GLU A 24 1.77 -13.53 -11.29
CA GLU A 24 2.29 -12.23 -11.70
C GLU A 24 1.64 -11.07 -10.95
N ASP A 25 0.38 -11.24 -10.54
CA ASP A 25 -0.40 -10.23 -9.83
C ASP A 25 -0.17 -10.30 -8.30
N ILE A 26 0.69 -11.17 -7.76
CA ILE A 26 0.93 -11.30 -6.30
C ILE A 26 2.41 -11.41 -5.90
N LEU A 27 3.30 -11.61 -6.87
CA LEU A 27 4.74 -11.74 -6.62
C LEU A 27 5.40 -10.36 -6.48
N ILE A 28 6.08 -10.17 -5.35
CA ILE A 28 7.05 -9.09 -5.19
C ILE A 28 8.40 -9.61 -5.67
N SER A 29 8.97 -8.95 -6.68
CA SER A 29 10.20 -9.39 -7.36
C SER A 29 11.44 -8.63 -6.87
N VAL A 30 12.61 -9.23 -7.08
CA VAL A 30 13.93 -8.63 -6.83
C VAL A 30 14.79 -8.92 -8.06
N PRO A 31 15.52 -7.96 -8.64
CA PRO A 31 15.69 -6.57 -8.20
C PRO A 31 14.42 -5.70 -8.40
N GLY A 32 14.40 -4.54 -7.76
CA GLY A 32 13.37 -3.52 -7.91
C GLY A 32 13.44 -2.76 -9.24
N ILE A 33 12.93 -1.52 -9.25
CA ILE A 33 12.89 -0.71 -10.46
C ILE A 33 14.31 -0.39 -11.00
N PRO A 34 14.51 -0.34 -12.34
CA PRO A 34 15.78 0.06 -12.93
C PRO A 34 16.21 1.50 -12.55
N ASP A 35 17.52 1.79 -12.57
CA ASP A 35 18.05 3.12 -12.23
C ASP A 35 17.49 4.26 -13.12
N GLU A 36 17.17 3.95 -14.39
CA GLU A 36 16.54 4.90 -15.31
C GLU A 36 15.13 5.29 -14.83
N GLU A 37 14.32 4.31 -14.47
CA GLU A 37 12.98 4.51 -13.91
C GLU A 37 13.04 5.20 -12.54
N TYR A 38 13.98 4.81 -11.70
CA TYR A 38 14.24 5.50 -10.44
C TYR A 38 14.53 6.99 -10.65
N THR A 39 15.40 7.31 -11.62
CA THR A 39 15.74 8.70 -11.96
C THR A 39 14.55 9.49 -12.49
N LYS A 40 13.66 8.84 -13.26
CA LYS A 40 12.43 9.44 -13.75
C LYS A 40 11.46 9.74 -12.60
N LEU A 41 11.31 8.80 -11.65
CA LEU A 41 10.44 8.96 -10.50
C LEU A 41 10.86 10.12 -9.59
N ILE A 42 12.14 10.20 -9.20
CA ILE A 42 12.63 11.27 -8.31
C ILE A 42 12.58 12.66 -8.95
N LYS A 43 12.59 12.73 -10.29
CA LYS A 43 12.42 14.00 -11.02
C LYS A 43 10.97 14.48 -11.01
N ALA A 44 10.02 13.56 -11.07
CA ALA A 44 8.60 13.88 -11.08
C ALA A 44 8.06 14.14 -9.67
N PHE A 45 8.48 13.34 -8.69
CA PHE A 45 8.02 13.44 -7.32
C PHE A 45 9.13 13.97 -6.42
N THR A 46 9.15 15.29 -6.24
CA THR A 46 10.19 15.95 -5.42
C THR A 46 10.00 15.76 -3.90
N THR A 47 8.85 15.25 -3.48
CA THR A 47 8.49 15.12 -2.06
C THR A 47 8.28 13.68 -1.61
N LEU A 48 8.44 12.69 -2.49
CA LEU A 48 8.33 11.27 -2.13
C LEU A 48 9.37 10.91 -1.03
N PRO A 49 8.96 10.20 0.02
CA PRO A 49 9.84 9.91 1.14
C PRO A 49 10.90 8.87 0.77
N GLU A 50 12.09 9.01 1.36
CA GLU A 50 13.24 8.16 1.05
C GLU A 50 12.97 6.68 1.37
N SER A 51 12.19 6.42 2.43
CA SER A 51 11.80 5.06 2.81
C SER A 51 11.01 4.33 1.72
N TYR A 52 10.10 5.04 1.04
CA TYR A 52 9.35 4.49 -0.09
C TYR A 52 10.25 4.28 -1.32
N LEU A 53 11.09 5.27 -1.64
CA LEU A 53 12.03 5.21 -2.76
C LEU A 53 13.03 4.04 -2.62
N ASN A 54 13.58 3.85 -1.42
CA ASN A 54 14.48 2.74 -1.12
C ASN A 54 13.77 1.38 -1.23
N PHE A 55 12.49 1.32 -0.84
CA PHE A 55 11.69 0.12 -0.95
C PHE A 55 11.51 -0.30 -2.41
N ILE A 56 10.97 0.58 -3.26
CA ILE A 56 10.68 0.26 -4.68
C ILE A 56 11.95 0.06 -5.52
N LYS A 57 13.09 0.63 -5.09
CA LYS A 57 14.40 0.37 -5.70
C LYS A 57 14.89 -1.05 -5.40
N THR A 58 14.54 -1.58 -4.23
CA THR A 58 14.93 -2.92 -3.79
C THR A 58 13.97 -3.99 -4.29
N TYR A 59 12.67 -3.69 -4.30
CA TYR A 59 11.58 -4.62 -4.59
C TYR A 59 10.69 -4.10 -5.71
N ASP A 60 10.44 -4.93 -6.72
CA ASP A 60 9.53 -4.61 -7.82
C ASP A 60 8.13 -5.12 -7.49
N ILE A 61 7.17 -4.19 -7.44
CA ILE A 61 5.77 -4.44 -7.07
C ILE A 61 4.89 -4.21 -8.30
N LYS A 62 5.11 -5.00 -9.35
CA LYS A 62 4.27 -4.96 -10.55
C LYS A 62 2.90 -5.59 -10.26
N GLN A 63 1.87 -4.74 -10.12
CA GLN A 63 0.46 -5.14 -9.97
C GLN A 63 0.24 -6.13 -8.82
N VAL A 64 0.86 -5.90 -7.66
CA VAL A 64 0.70 -6.82 -6.54
C VAL A 64 -0.64 -6.55 -5.86
N THR A 65 -1.53 -7.53 -5.95
CA THR A 65 -2.77 -7.59 -5.19
C THR A 65 -2.50 -8.36 -3.90
N ILE A 66 -2.53 -7.69 -2.76
CA ILE A 66 -2.42 -8.33 -1.45
C ILE A 66 -3.79 -8.23 -0.77
N GLY A 67 -4.55 -9.33 -0.81
CA GLY A 67 -5.95 -9.34 -0.41
C GLY A 67 -6.79 -8.46 -1.32
N ASN A 68 -7.50 -7.49 -0.74
CA ASN A 68 -8.35 -6.56 -1.51
C ASN A 68 -7.60 -5.28 -1.92
N TYR A 69 -6.31 -5.16 -1.59
CA TYR A 69 -5.51 -4.00 -1.94
C TYR A 69 -4.81 -4.22 -3.26
N LYS A 70 -5.12 -3.37 -4.23
CA LYS A 70 -4.41 -3.26 -5.50
C LYS A 70 -3.26 -2.29 -5.29
N ILE A 71 -2.08 -2.84 -5.08
CA ILE A 71 -0.87 -2.04 -4.89
C ILE A 71 -0.27 -1.76 -6.26
N SER A 72 0.05 -0.49 -6.54
CA SER A 72 0.39 -0.02 -7.89
C SER A 72 -0.78 -0.25 -8.88
N VAL A 73 -1.90 0.45 -8.63
CA VAL A 73 -3.14 0.36 -9.42
C VAL A 73 -2.82 0.58 -10.91
N CYS A 74 -3.40 -0.22 -11.79
CA CYS A 74 -3.18 -0.10 -13.22
C CYS A 74 -4.46 -0.37 -14.02
N LYS A 75 -4.48 0.13 -15.26
CA LYS A 75 -5.51 -0.13 -16.28
C LYS A 75 -5.04 -1.14 -17.33
N ASP A 76 -3.72 -1.32 -17.53
CA ASP A 76 -3.13 -2.22 -18.54
C ASP A 76 -1.90 -2.99 -18.02
N LYS A 77 -1.84 -4.30 -18.27
CA LYS A 77 -0.81 -5.22 -17.74
C LYS A 77 0.63 -4.94 -18.20
N ARG A 78 0.85 -3.95 -19.07
CA ARG A 78 2.13 -3.71 -19.76
C ARG A 78 2.89 -2.44 -19.34
N GLU A 79 2.33 -1.62 -18.45
CA GLU A 79 3.00 -0.37 -18.02
C GLU A 79 4.02 -0.62 -16.90
N GLU A 80 5.14 0.09 -16.90
CA GLU A 80 6.15 0.01 -15.84
C GLU A 80 5.69 0.70 -14.54
N THR A 81 6.21 0.29 -13.38
CA THR A 81 5.77 0.75 -12.04
C THR A 81 5.79 2.28 -11.89
N VAL A 82 6.81 2.94 -12.44
CA VAL A 82 6.97 4.40 -12.36
C VAL A 82 5.97 5.13 -13.25
N ASP A 83 5.74 4.66 -14.48
CA ASP A 83 4.71 5.23 -15.37
C ASP A 83 3.32 5.20 -14.74
N ARG A 84 3.02 4.14 -13.98
CA ARG A 84 1.75 4.02 -13.24
C ARG A 84 1.61 5.06 -12.15
N LEU A 85 2.66 5.24 -11.33
CA LEU A 85 2.66 6.25 -10.27
C LEU A 85 2.47 7.63 -10.86
N LEU A 86 3.18 7.95 -11.95
CA LEU A 86 3.02 9.22 -12.67
C LEU A 86 1.59 9.40 -13.17
N TYR A 87 1.04 8.39 -13.84
CA TYR A 87 -0.29 8.46 -14.43
C TYR A 87 -1.37 8.76 -13.38
N TRP A 88 -1.41 8.04 -12.26
CA TRP A 88 -2.44 8.23 -11.24
C TRP A 88 -2.31 9.53 -10.46
N ASN A 89 -1.09 10.01 -10.26
CA ASN A 89 -0.84 11.25 -9.53
C ASN A 89 -0.89 12.51 -10.44
N ASP A 90 -0.95 12.34 -11.76
CA ASP A 90 -1.10 13.45 -12.72
C ASP A 90 -2.55 13.62 -13.23
N ARG A 91 -3.48 12.74 -12.82
CA ARG A 91 -4.89 12.83 -13.25
C ARG A 91 -5.59 14.05 -12.68
N GLU A 92 -6.19 14.89 -13.54
CA GLU A 92 -7.11 15.96 -13.14
C GLU A 92 -8.39 15.37 -12.54
N GLU A 93 -8.35 15.05 -11.25
CA GLU A 93 -9.48 14.57 -10.45
C GLU A 93 -9.60 15.44 -9.18
N GLU A 94 -10.80 15.49 -8.58
CA GLU A 94 -11.13 16.31 -7.39
C GLU A 94 -10.16 16.07 -6.22
N ILE A 95 -9.57 14.87 -6.17
CA ILE A 95 -8.59 14.46 -5.16
C ILE A 95 -7.23 15.16 -5.26
N GLN A 96 -6.90 15.80 -6.40
CA GLN A 96 -5.61 16.48 -6.57
C GLN A 96 -5.40 17.63 -5.58
N ASP A 97 -6.47 18.35 -5.25
CA ASP A 97 -6.35 19.49 -4.33
C ASP A 97 -6.01 19.00 -2.92
N ILE A 98 -6.60 17.88 -2.49
CA ILE A 98 -6.29 17.22 -1.22
C ILE A 98 -4.86 16.68 -1.23
N GLN A 99 -4.45 16.01 -2.32
CA GLN A 99 -3.08 15.50 -2.49
C GLN A 99 -2.04 16.62 -2.39
N LYS A 100 -2.27 17.74 -3.08
CA LYS A 100 -1.38 18.91 -3.05
C LYS A 100 -1.40 19.61 -1.70
N MET A 101 -2.57 19.74 -1.08
CA MET A 101 -2.74 20.40 0.22
C MET A 101 -1.98 19.66 1.32
N HIS A 102 -2.03 18.33 1.33
CA HIS A 102 -1.41 17.50 2.37
C HIS A 102 -0.10 16.81 1.94
N ASP A 103 0.45 17.15 0.77
CA ASP A 103 1.63 16.53 0.18
C ASP A 103 1.57 14.99 0.18
N LEU A 104 0.53 14.45 -0.45
CA LEU A 104 0.24 13.02 -0.51
C LEU A 104 0.45 12.46 -1.91
N THR A 105 1.10 11.31 -2.00
CA THR A 105 1.27 10.57 -3.25
C THR A 105 0.47 9.29 -3.20
N PHE A 106 -0.40 9.07 -4.18
CA PHE A 106 -1.18 7.85 -4.34
C PHE A 106 -0.30 6.64 -4.65
N ILE A 107 -0.52 5.51 -3.97
CA ILE A 107 0.30 4.30 -4.11
C ILE A 107 -0.50 3.00 -4.24
N ALA A 108 -1.74 2.95 -3.76
CA ALA A 108 -2.58 1.76 -3.81
C ALA A 108 -4.06 2.15 -3.65
N SER A 109 -4.98 1.23 -3.94
CA SER A 109 -6.39 1.37 -3.57
C SER A 109 -7.02 0.04 -3.20
N ASN A 110 -8.16 0.09 -2.53
CA ASN A 110 -9.08 -1.03 -2.39
C ASN A 110 -10.45 -0.61 -3.01
N ASP A 111 -11.53 -1.34 -2.73
CA ASP A 111 -12.85 -1.05 -3.29
C ASP A 111 -13.51 0.23 -2.71
N ILE A 112 -12.98 0.80 -1.62
CA ILE A 112 -13.54 1.91 -0.83
C ILE A 112 -12.51 3.02 -0.64
N ASP A 113 -11.28 2.68 -0.33
CA ASP A 113 -10.24 3.63 0.05
C ASP A 113 -9.15 3.74 -1.02
N ASP A 114 -8.72 4.97 -1.28
CA ASP A 114 -7.44 5.25 -1.90
C ASP A 114 -6.37 5.39 -0.81
N ILE A 115 -5.19 4.86 -1.11
CA ILE A 115 -4.07 4.75 -0.17
C ILE A 115 -2.92 5.62 -0.66
N TYR A 116 -2.40 6.43 0.26
CA TYR A 116 -1.39 7.43 0.01
C TYR A 116 -0.16 7.24 0.90
N VAL A 117 0.98 7.72 0.43
CA VAL A 117 2.16 7.95 1.25
C VAL A 117 2.32 9.45 1.50
N ALA A 118 2.56 9.81 2.76
CA ALA A 118 2.86 11.19 3.16
C ALA A 118 4.27 11.59 2.73
N GLY A 119 4.34 12.70 1.99
CA GLY A 119 5.58 13.31 1.54
C GLY A 119 6.29 14.13 2.63
N THR A 120 7.43 14.69 2.25
CA THR A 120 8.33 15.46 3.15
C THR A 120 7.74 16.78 3.66
N LYS A 121 6.68 17.31 3.05
CA LYS A 121 6.00 18.56 3.43
C LYS A 121 4.61 18.33 4.02
N SER A 122 4.25 17.06 4.25
CA SER A 122 2.94 16.69 4.79
C SER A 122 2.77 17.15 6.24
N ASP A 123 1.52 17.38 6.66
CA ASP A 123 1.16 17.54 8.07
C ASP A 123 1.26 16.22 8.86
N TYR A 124 1.39 15.10 8.15
CA TYR A 124 1.58 13.77 8.69
C TYR A 124 3.06 13.40 8.78
N LYS A 125 3.37 12.27 9.43
CA LYS A 125 4.76 11.83 9.54
C LYS A 125 5.26 11.41 8.14
N GLU A 126 6.44 11.87 7.75
CA GLU A 126 7.05 11.48 6.47
C GLU A 126 7.08 9.94 6.32
N GLY A 127 6.61 9.44 5.16
CA GLY A 127 6.56 8.01 4.87
C GLY A 127 5.36 7.28 5.47
N GLU A 128 4.54 7.94 6.27
CA GLU A 128 3.31 7.37 6.82
C GLU A 128 2.31 7.04 5.72
N ILE A 129 1.60 5.94 5.89
CA ILE A 129 0.57 5.48 4.96
C ILE A 129 -0.79 5.92 5.47
N LEU A 130 -1.55 6.54 4.59
CA LEU A 130 -2.83 7.17 4.87
C LEU A 130 -3.90 6.62 3.94
N SER A 131 -5.15 6.68 4.38
CA SER A 131 -6.33 6.29 3.61
C SER A 131 -7.31 7.45 3.53
N ILE A 132 -7.88 7.62 2.35
CA ILE A 132 -8.99 8.54 2.09
C ILE A 132 -10.10 7.74 1.42
N ASP A 133 -11.31 7.84 1.95
CA ASP A 133 -12.50 7.22 1.37
C ASP A 133 -12.94 8.03 0.14
N HIS A 134 -13.01 7.38 -1.03
CA HIS A 134 -13.32 8.07 -2.27
C HIS A 134 -14.77 8.57 -2.35
N GLU A 135 -15.67 8.05 -1.52
CA GLU A 135 -17.04 8.56 -1.42
C GLU A 135 -17.10 9.91 -0.69
N LEU A 136 -16.03 10.33 -0.02
CA LEU A 136 -15.99 11.55 0.79
C LEU A 136 -15.21 12.70 0.14
N TYR A 137 -14.76 12.57 -1.11
CA TYR A 137 -13.93 13.59 -1.80
C TYR A 137 -14.60 14.96 -1.95
N TRP A 138 -15.93 15.02 -1.90
CA TRP A 138 -16.69 16.27 -1.95
C TRP A 138 -16.78 17.01 -0.61
N GLU A 139 -16.31 16.41 0.49
CA GLU A 139 -16.44 17.02 1.82
C GLU A 139 -15.39 18.11 2.05
N GLU A 140 -15.81 19.22 2.68
CA GLU A 140 -14.91 20.34 3.00
C GLU A 140 -13.77 19.92 3.95
N ASN A 141 -13.98 18.88 4.75
CA ASN A 141 -12.98 18.33 5.67
C ASN A 141 -12.91 16.80 5.53
N VAL A 142 -12.37 16.33 4.41
CA VAL A 142 -12.27 14.89 4.13
C VAL A 142 -11.47 14.18 5.24
N PRO A 143 -12.03 13.15 5.90
CA PRO A 143 -11.32 12.41 6.93
C PRO A 143 -10.14 11.62 6.35
N ILE A 144 -8.94 11.88 6.85
CA ILE A 144 -7.73 11.13 6.50
C ILE A 144 -7.41 10.15 7.64
N LYS A 145 -7.36 8.86 7.34
CA LYS A 145 -7.12 7.80 8.32
C LYS A 145 -5.66 7.35 8.28
N ARG A 146 -5.05 7.09 9.45
CA ARG A 146 -3.71 6.51 9.56
C ARG A 146 -3.78 5.00 9.36
N VAL A 147 -3.01 4.48 8.41
CA VAL A 147 -3.05 3.08 7.99
C VAL A 147 -1.83 2.32 8.49
N ALA A 148 -0.63 2.86 8.29
CA ALA A 148 0.62 2.23 8.72
C ALA A 148 1.73 3.28 8.87
N PRO A 149 2.75 3.02 9.70
CA PRO A 149 3.86 3.96 9.89
C PRO A 149 4.82 4.06 8.70
N ASN A 150 4.79 3.08 7.79
CA ASN A 150 5.57 3.05 6.57
C ASN A 150 5.00 2.03 5.58
N TYR A 151 5.50 2.10 4.34
CA TYR A 151 5.04 1.27 3.24
C TYR A 151 5.26 -0.24 3.44
N GLU A 152 6.42 -0.66 3.94
CA GLU A 152 6.69 -2.07 4.23
C GLU A 152 5.69 -2.63 5.24
N THR A 153 5.44 -1.88 6.31
CA THR A 153 4.50 -2.29 7.36
C THR A 153 3.08 -2.37 6.83
N PHE A 154 2.68 -1.45 5.95
CA PHE A 154 1.39 -1.53 5.24
C PHE A 154 1.25 -2.86 4.47
N LEU A 155 2.25 -3.24 3.67
CA LEU A 155 2.22 -4.50 2.91
C LEU A 155 2.14 -5.73 3.82
N ILE A 156 2.88 -5.73 4.93
CA ILE A 156 2.85 -6.79 5.94
C ILE A 156 1.46 -6.91 6.56
N ILE A 157 0.80 -5.80 6.91
CA ILE A 157 -0.56 -5.81 7.47
C ILE A 157 -1.55 -6.35 6.44
N CYS A 158 -1.49 -5.90 5.18
CA CYS A 158 -2.33 -6.40 4.09
C CYS A 158 -2.23 -7.92 3.96
N ALA A 159 -1.00 -8.46 3.96
CA ALA A 159 -0.78 -9.90 3.82
C ALA A 159 -1.24 -10.69 5.04
N ASN A 160 -1.09 -10.13 6.25
CA ASN A 160 -1.64 -10.74 7.46
C ASN A 160 -3.17 -10.80 7.43
N LYS A 161 -3.85 -9.72 7.02
CA LYS A 161 -5.30 -9.68 6.87
C LYS A 161 -5.76 -10.71 5.84
N TYR A 162 -5.09 -10.76 4.69
CA TYR A 162 -5.38 -11.74 3.65
C TYR A 162 -5.21 -13.19 4.12
N GLN A 163 -4.12 -13.50 4.82
CA GLN A 163 -3.89 -14.84 5.38
C GLN A 163 -5.00 -15.25 6.35
N LEU A 164 -5.52 -14.33 7.16
CA LEU A 164 -6.63 -14.61 8.08
C LEU A 164 -7.94 -14.88 7.32
N GLN A 165 -8.24 -14.10 6.29
CA GLN A 165 -9.42 -14.29 5.44
C GLN A 165 -9.42 -15.63 4.70
N MET A 166 -8.23 -16.17 4.42
CA MET A 166 -8.05 -17.47 3.77
C MET A 166 -8.05 -18.67 4.75
N THR A 167 -8.14 -18.43 6.06
CA THR A 167 -8.11 -19.51 7.05
C THR A 167 -9.52 -20.06 7.28
N ASP A 168 -9.73 -21.33 6.94
CA ASP A 168 -11.01 -22.02 7.13
C ASP A 168 -11.46 -22.00 8.60
N GLY A 169 -12.74 -21.67 8.83
CA GLY A 169 -13.39 -21.77 10.14
C GLY A 169 -13.23 -20.54 11.06
N ILE A 170 -12.64 -19.45 10.58
CA ILE A 170 -12.59 -18.17 11.30
C ILE A 170 -13.73 -17.26 10.79
N ASP A 171 -14.68 -16.90 11.66
CA ASP A 171 -15.70 -15.89 11.33
C ASP A 171 -15.15 -14.45 11.41
N GLY A 172 -15.91 -13.46 10.94
CA GLY A 172 -15.44 -12.07 10.86
C GLY A 172 -15.01 -11.47 12.21
N TYR A 173 -15.64 -11.87 13.32
CA TYR A 173 -15.26 -11.41 14.66
C TYR A 173 -13.91 -11.98 15.08
N ASN A 174 -13.68 -13.26 14.81
CA ASN A 174 -12.40 -13.92 15.08
C ASN A 174 -11.26 -13.38 14.16
N ILE A 175 -11.57 -12.89 12.95
CA ILE A 175 -10.57 -12.23 12.09
C ILE A 175 -10.07 -10.92 12.71
N MET A 176 -10.97 -10.09 13.27
CA MET A 176 -10.59 -8.80 13.86
C MET A 176 -9.70 -8.97 15.10
N GLU A 177 -10.07 -9.87 16.01
CA GLU A 177 -9.23 -10.17 17.19
C GLU A 177 -7.88 -10.76 16.77
N ALA A 178 -7.87 -11.69 15.81
CA ALA A 178 -6.63 -12.26 15.31
C ALA A 178 -5.75 -11.23 14.59
N LEU A 179 -6.35 -10.29 13.85
CA LEU A 179 -5.61 -9.20 13.22
C LEU A 179 -5.02 -8.28 14.29
N ARG A 180 -5.79 -7.92 15.32
CA ARG A 180 -5.30 -7.13 16.45
C ARG A 180 -4.07 -7.76 17.12
N LEU A 181 -4.11 -9.07 17.39
CA LEU A 181 -2.94 -9.79 17.94
C LEU A 181 -1.71 -9.72 17.03
N ARG A 182 -1.90 -9.72 15.70
CA ARG A 182 -0.80 -9.54 14.73
C ARG A 182 -0.29 -8.11 14.72
N LEU A 183 -1.17 -7.11 14.83
CA LEU A 183 -0.77 -5.70 14.94
C LEU A 183 -0.01 -5.43 16.25
N ASP A 184 -0.43 -6.05 17.35
CA ASP A 184 0.29 -6.02 18.63
C ASP A 184 1.69 -6.64 18.47
N ALA A 185 1.82 -7.77 17.75
CA ALA A 185 3.10 -8.42 17.48
C ALA A 185 4.05 -7.58 16.59
N LEU A 186 3.51 -6.69 15.75
CA LEU A 186 4.28 -5.71 14.97
C LEU A 186 4.71 -4.49 15.81
N ASN A 187 4.33 -4.41 17.09
CA ASN A 187 4.58 -3.27 17.99
C ASN A 187 4.07 -1.93 17.42
N LEU A 188 2.93 -1.98 16.73
CA LEU A 188 2.34 -0.80 16.11
C LEU A 188 1.67 0.12 17.15
N PRO A 189 1.84 1.45 17.05
CA PRO A 189 1.04 2.40 17.81
C PRO A 189 -0.46 2.19 17.57
N LYS A 190 -1.27 2.37 18.62
CA LYS A 190 -2.73 2.15 18.56
C LYS A 190 -3.46 3.02 17.54
N GLU A 191 -2.90 4.18 17.20
CA GLU A 191 -3.48 5.10 16.21
C GLU A 191 -3.60 4.48 14.80
N TYR A 192 -2.86 3.40 14.53
CA TYR A 192 -3.00 2.65 13.28
C TYR A 192 -4.07 1.57 13.34
N TYR A 193 -4.62 1.24 14.51
CA TYR A 193 -5.55 0.09 14.64
C TYR A 193 -6.91 0.40 14.05
N ASP A 194 -7.41 1.63 14.23
CA ASP A 194 -8.79 2.00 13.92
C ASP A 194 -9.17 1.74 12.44
N TYR A 195 -8.21 1.86 11.52
CA TYR A 195 -8.42 1.55 10.12
C TYR A 195 -8.62 0.04 9.85
N TRP A 196 -8.00 -0.83 10.64
CA TRP A 196 -7.93 -2.27 10.37
C TRP A 196 -8.97 -3.11 11.11
N VAL A 197 -9.43 -2.67 12.28
CA VAL A 197 -10.32 -3.44 13.17
C VAL A 197 -11.73 -2.85 13.27
N TRP A 198 -12.23 -2.32 12.15
CA TRP A 198 -13.59 -1.81 11.99
C TRP A 198 -14.57 -2.88 11.48
#